data_AF-A0AAV2NFE6-F1
#
_entry.id   AF-A0AAV2NFE6-F1
#
_cell.length_a   1.000
_cell.length_b   1.000
_cell.length_c   1.000
_cell.angle_alpha   90.00
_cell.angle_beta   90.00
_cell.angle_gamma   90.00
#
_symmetry.space_group_name_H-M   'P 1'
#
loop_
_entity.id
_entity.type
_entity.pdbx_description
1 polymer ?
#
loop_
_entity_poly.entity_id
_entity_poly.type
_entity_poly.pdbx_seq_one_letter_code
_entity_poly.pdbx_strand_id
1 'polypeptide(L)'
;MFRANQNGQPQRGDADGLRQNCLDQGRQTVSVNQMPMTISEQFRQSWLTAIIGSIMFATGMCLLFWNEGRAVKVAHSLDEALRNVAVLPNSMVLSPEYEGRLIHLSGPLMVFEPLTEPDYGVVMSSVKLKRRVQMYQWVEIEEERSFGGITEDEKHYYYTTEWKDKLVDSDHFYIRTGHHNPKEIMIKSQVQIADEVKIGAFALSMELKKKFSDFVEITSDERPERKDIKMHSGLYYHSADLWNPQVGDIRIQFSYSGKSGDIYSVVGLLEKDTIKPYYTSHGEEILLQRKHKMSLNQMFHLEHVNNYWRTWTIRGLGWLVLFVAATCLANILKTIILNSTFLCGIIAVESLTMSVSMSISLLVIGFAWVWYRPIIGLCLALASILPFIYSTVTSGSSSQQRDNYRRL
;
A
#
# COMPACT_ATOMS: atom_id res chain seq x y z
N MET A 1 -9.88 52.46 -40.55
CA MET A 1 -8.53 52.63 -41.13
C MET A 1 -8.33 51.53 -42.17
N PHE A 2 -8.21 51.89 -43.44
CA PHE A 2 -8.27 50.99 -44.60
C PHE A 2 -6.89 50.87 -45.29
N ARG A 3 -6.56 49.64 -45.73
CA ARG A 3 -5.86 49.20 -46.97
C ARG A 3 -4.36 49.49 -47.29
N ALA A 4 -3.65 48.37 -47.51
CA ALA A 4 -3.01 47.85 -48.75
C ALA A 4 -1.59 48.26 -49.23
N ASN A 5 -0.97 47.25 -49.92
CA ASN A 5 0.15 47.23 -50.91
C ASN A 5 1.59 47.24 -50.39
N GLN A 6 2.63 46.71 -51.06
CA GLN A 6 2.89 45.68 -52.09
C GLN A 6 4.44 45.54 -52.17
N ASN A 7 4.94 44.35 -52.52
CA ASN A 7 6.21 43.93 -53.17
C ASN A 7 7.46 44.85 -53.26
N GLY A 8 8.64 44.20 -53.14
CA GLY A 8 9.89 44.63 -53.77
C GLY A 8 11.09 43.70 -53.49
N GLN A 9 11.51 42.89 -54.48
CA GLN A 9 12.84 42.26 -54.54
C GLN A 9 13.91 43.25 -55.05
N PRO A 10 15.20 42.92 -54.90
CA PRO A 10 16.01 42.69 -56.11
C PRO A 10 17.03 41.53 -56.03
N GLN A 11 17.47 41.08 -57.20
CA GLN A 11 18.51 40.05 -57.47
C GLN A 11 19.88 40.66 -57.85
N ARG A 12 20.93 39.85 -57.62
CA ARG A 12 22.14 39.57 -58.45
C ARG A 12 23.47 40.35 -58.30
N GLY A 13 24.57 39.56 -58.35
CA GLY A 13 25.98 39.91 -58.61
C GLY A 13 26.95 39.07 -57.75
N ASP A 14 27.30 37.83 -58.13
CA ASP A 14 28.44 37.38 -58.97
C ASP A 14 29.85 37.72 -58.44
N ALA A 15 30.64 36.67 -58.09
CA ALA A 15 31.94 36.33 -58.71
C ALA A 15 32.79 35.37 -57.85
N ASP A 16 33.12 34.23 -58.45
CA ASP A 16 34.05 33.18 -58.04
C ASP A 16 35.52 33.64 -57.88
N GLY A 17 36.28 32.92 -57.05
CA GLY A 17 37.72 32.70 -57.31
C GLY A 17 38.64 32.68 -56.10
N LEU A 18 38.87 31.50 -55.49
CA LEU A 18 40.19 30.86 -55.44
C LEU A 18 40.16 29.51 -54.70
N ARG A 19 40.51 28.50 -55.47
CA ARG A 19 40.62 27.08 -55.18
C ARG A 19 42.06 26.79 -54.71
N GLN A 20 42.20 25.70 -53.93
CA GLN A 20 43.39 24.85 -53.74
C GLN A 20 44.52 25.31 -52.77
N ASN A 21 44.66 24.55 -51.67
CA ASN A 21 45.75 23.58 -51.44
C ASN A 21 45.44 22.81 -50.12
N CYS A 22 45.05 21.53 -50.17
CA CYS A 22 45.89 20.31 -50.22
C CYS A 22 45.74 19.60 -48.84
N LEU A 23 44.85 18.62 -48.70
CA LEU A 23 45.18 17.18 -48.78
C LEU A 23 46.53 16.83 -48.14
N ASP A 24 46.51 16.49 -46.84
CA ASP A 24 47.03 15.25 -46.26
C ASP A 24 47.32 15.44 -44.78
N GLN A 25 46.49 14.84 -43.92
CA GLN A 25 47.00 14.16 -42.73
C GLN A 25 45.93 13.23 -42.14
N GLY A 26 46.08 11.94 -42.45
CA GLY A 26 46.16 10.92 -41.41
C GLY A 26 44.93 10.69 -40.56
N ARG A 27 44.00 9.87 -41.07
CA ARG A 27 43.61 8.59 -40.46
C ARG A 27 43.93 8.46 -38.95
N GLN A 28 42.99 8.86 -38.11
CA GLN A 28 42.83 8.28 -36.77
C GLN A 28 41.39 7.78 -36.62
N THR A 29 41.13 6.63 -37.23
CA THR A 29 40.17 5.69 -36.67
C THR A 29 40.68 5.31 -35.28
N VAL A 30 40.25 6.04 -34.25
CA VAL A 30 40.32 5.51 -32.89
C VAL A 30 39.23 4.45 -32.80
N SER A 31 39.54 3.26 -33.31
CA SER A 31 38.92 2.04 -32.85
C SER A 31 39.35 1.89 -31.39
N VAL A 32 38.59 2.48 -30.47
CA VAL A 32 38.61 1.99 -29.10
C VAL A 32 37.98 0.61 -29.18
N ASN A 33 38.82 -0.40 -29.41
CA ASN A 33 38.51 -1.77 -29.05
C ASN A 33 38.29 -1.75 -27.53
N GLN A 34 37.06 -1.47 -27.09
CA GLN A 34 36.60 -1.83 -25.77
C GLN A 34 36.66 -3.34 -25.72
N MET A 35 37.74 -3.88 -25.16
CA MET A 35 37.78 -5.27 -24.73
C MET A 35 36.50 -5.52 -23.93
N PRO A 36 35.72 -6.57 -24.21
CA PRO A 36 34.52 -6.85 -23.43
C PRO A 36 34.95 -6.99 -21.97
N MET A 37 34.52 -6.05 -21.11
CA MET A 37 34.87 -6.07 -19.69
C MET A 37 34.51 -7.43 -19.11
N THR A 38 35.42 -8.01 -18.34
CA THR A 38 35.16 -9.31 -17.72
C THR A 38 34.14 -9.13 -16.59
N ILE A 39 33.28 -10.13 -16.36
CA ILE A 39 32.24 -10.10 -15.31
C ILE A 39 32.83 -9.73 -13.93
N SER A 40 34.04 -10.23 -13.63
CA SER A 40 34.77 -9.92 -12.39
C SER A 40 35.17 -8.46 -12.25
N GLU A 41 35.55 -7.79 -13.34
CA GLU A 41 35.95 -6.38 -13.35
C GLU A 41 34.74 -5.47 -13.11
N GLN A 42 33.60 -5.84 -13.71
CA GLN A 42 32.36 -5.10 -13.55
C GLN A 42 31.73 -5.30 -12.18
N PHE A 43 31.84 -6.51 -11.62
CA PHE A 43 31.50 -6.76 -10.22
C PHE A 43 32.37 -5.90 -9.29
N ARG A 44 33.68 -5.82 -9.51
CA ARG A 44 34.56 -4.97 -8.69
C ARG A 44 34.18 -3.49 -8.76
N GLN A 45 33.73 -3.01 -9.92
CA GLN A 45 33.26 -1.62 -10.08
C GLN A 45 31.88 -1.37 -9.44
N SER A 46 30.99 -2.36 -9.44
CA SER A 46 29.59 -2.24 -8.98
C SER A 46 29.29 -3.12 -7.76
N TRP A 47 30.28 -3.43 -6.93
CA TRP A 47 30.15 -4.49 -5.90
C TRP A 47 29.05 -4.18 -4.87
N LEU A 48 28.92 -2.92 -4.45
CA LEU A 48 27.93 -2.48 -3.48
C LEU A 48 26.51 -2.58 -4.05
N THR A 49 26.29 -2.08 -5.27
CA THR A 49 24.97 -2.16 -5.92
C THR A 49 24.61 -3.60 -6.28
N ALA A 50 25.59 -4.44 -6.60
CA ALA A 50 25.40 -5.86 -6.85
C ALA A 50 24.96 -6.62 -5.59
N ILE A 51 25.56 -6.33 -4.42
CA ILE A 51 25.16 -6.95 -3.14
C ILE A 51 23.73 -6.53 -2.78
N ILE A 52 23.44 -5.22 -2.80
CA ILE A 52 22.09 -4.71 -2.49
C ILE A 52 21.06 -5.32 -3.44
N GLY A 53 21.35 -5.30 -4.74
CA GLY A 53 20.49 -5.90 -5.76
C GLY A 53 20.24 -7.39 -5.52
N SER A 54 21.28 -8.15 -5.15
CA SER A 54 21.16 -9.59 -4.89
C SER A 54 20.30 -9.89 -3.66
N ILE A 55 20.43 -9.09 -2.59
CA ILE A 55 19.59 -9.21 -1.38
C ILE A 55 18.13 -8.88 -1.72
N MET A 56 17.88 -7.79 -2.45
CA MET A 56 16.54 -7.42 -2.89
C MET A 56 15.93 -8.49 -3.79
N PHE A 57 16.73 -9.07 -4.69
CA PHE A 57 16.30 -10.15 -5.57
C PHE A 57 15.84 -11.39 -4.77
N ALA A 58 16.65 -11.85 -3.82
CA ALA A 58 16.30 -12.97 -2.96
C ALA A 58 15.05 -12.68 -2.11
N THR A 59 14.96 -11.47 -1.56
CA THR A 59 13.80 -11.02 -0.77
C THR A 59 12.53 -10.97 -1.62
N GLY A 60 12.60 -10.42 -2.83
CA GLY A 60 11.47 -10.35 -3.76
C GLY A 60 10.95 -11.73 -4.17
N MET A 61 11.84 -12.67 -4.45
CA MET A 61 11.45 -14.07 -4.75
C MET A 61 10.79 -14.75 -3.54
N CYS A 62 11.39 -14.62 -2.35
CA CYS A 62 10.84 -15.19 -1.12
C CYS A 62 9.46 -14.61 -0.81
N LEU A 63 9.29 -13.29 -0.98
CA LEU A 63 8.04 -12.59 -0.76
C LEU A 63 6.95 -13.09 -1.70
N LEU A 64 7.23 -13.22 -3.01
CA LEU A 64 6.27 -13.74 -3.99
C LEU A 64 5.89 -15.19 -3.68
N PHE A 65 6.88 -16.06 -3.47
CA PHE A 65 6.62 -17.48 -3.19
C PHE A 65 5.79 -17.67 -1.91
N TRP A 66 6.16 -16.98 -0.83
CA TRP A 66 5.40 -17.01 0.42
C TRP A 66 3.97 -16.47 0.25
N ASN A 67 3.80 -15.41 -0.53
CA ASN A 67 2.49 -14.84 -0.83
C ASN A 67 1.58 -15.84 -1.56
N GLU A 68 2.09 -16.56 -2.54
CA GLU A 68 1.33 -17.59 -3.26
C GLU A 68 0.89 -18.72 -2.32
N GLY A 69 1.82 -19.24 -1.51
CA GLY A 69 1.50 -20.28 -0.52
C GLY A 69 0.41 -19.83 0.46
N ARG A 70 0.52 -18.59 0.98
CA ARG A 70 -0.49 -18.00 1.86
C ARG A 70 -1.84 -17.84 1.15
N ALA A 71 -1.85 -17.33 -0.09
CA ALA A 71 -3.07 -17.10 -0.85
C ALA A 71 -3.87 -18.40 -1.06
N VAL A 72 -3.17 -19.49 -1.39
CA VAL A 72 -3.80 -20.80 -1.59
C VAL A 72 -4.26 -21.41 -0.29
N LYS A 73 -3.43 -21.33 0.77
CA LYS A 73 -3.79 -21.81 2.11
C LYS A 73 -5.06 -21.14 2.64
N VAL A 74 -5.18 -19.83 2.47
CA VAL A 74 -6.38 -19.06 2.84
C VAL A 74 -7.58 -19.48 1.99
N ALA A 75 -7.41 -19.64 0.67
CA ALA A 75 -8.50 -20.07 -0.20
C ALA A 75 -9.06 -21.45 0.19
N HIS A 76 -8.18 -22.43 0.43
CA HIS A 76 -8.60 -23.77 0.89
C HIS A 76 -9.26 -23.74 2.27
N SER A 77 -8.75 -22.90 3.18
CA SER A 77 -9.34 -22.72 4.51
C SER A 77 -10.74 -22.11 4.43
N LEU A 78 -10.95 -21.14 3.54
CA LEU A 78 -12.27 -20.57 3.29
C LEU A 78 -13.22 -21.63 2.70
N ASP A 79 -12.77 -22.45 1.74
CA ASP A 79 -13.58 -23.53 1.14
C ASP A 79 -13.91 -24.66 2.15
N GLU A 80 -12.96 -25.00 3.01
CA GLU A 80 -13.17 -25.93 4.14
C GLU A 80 -14.22 -25.40 5.10
N ALA A 81 -14.05 -24.16 5.55
CA ALA A 81 -14.99 -23.52 6.45
C ALA A 81 -16.39 -23.41 5.83
N LEU A 82 -16.50 -22.94 4.58
CA LEU A 82 -17.79 -22.81 3.89
C LEU A 82 -18.58 -24.12 3.84
N ARG A 83 -17.90 -25.27 3.67
CA ARG A 83 -18.54 -26.60 3.66
C ARG A 83 -19.02 -27.06 5.03
N ASN A 84 -18.41 -26.57 6.10
CA ASN A 84 -18.70 -26.96 7.47
C ASN A 84 -19.63 -25.98 8.21
N VAL A 85 -19.95 -24.82 7.62
CA VAL A 85 -20.80 -23.81 8.28
C VAL A 85 -22.26 -24.24 8.30
N ALA A 86 -22.86 -24.23 9.48
CA ALA A 86 -24.30 -24.33 9.66
C ALA A 86 -24.94 -22.93 9.69
N VAL A 87 -25.91 -22.67 8.83
CA VAL A 87 -26.69 -21.42 8.85
C VAL A 87 -27.79 -21.55 9.90
N LEU A 88 -27.79 -20.67 10.90
CA LEU A 88 -28.84 -20.63 11.92
C LEU A 88 -30.03 -19.81 11.40
N PRO A 89 -31.22 -20.43 11.24
CA PRO A 89 -32.40 -19.72 10.77
C PRO A 89 -32.97 -18.78 11.84
N ASN A 90 -32.80 -19.11 13.12
CA ASN A 90 -33.27 -18.32 14.25
C ASN A 90 -32.14 -18.07 15.24
N SER A 91 -31.78 -16.81 15.44
CA SER A 91 -30.73 -16.40 16.37
C SER A 91 -31.19 -16.37 17.84
N MET A 92 -32.49 -16.56 18.12
CA MET A 92 -33.06 -16.46 19.47
C MET A 92 -33.07 -17.78 20.26
N VAL A 93 -32.81 -18.92 19.61
CA VAL A 93 -32.90 -20.24 20.24
C VAL A 93 -31.52 -20.88 20.31
N LEU A 94 -31.11 -21.26 21.53
CA LEU A 94 -29.96 -22.12 21.78
C LEU A 94 -30.37 -23.56 21.46
N SER A 95 -29.94 -24.06 20.31
CA SER A 95 -30.06 -25.49 20.01
C SER A 95 -28.71 -26.19 20.32
N PRO A 96 -28.69 -27.19 21.22
CA PRO A 96 -27.47 -27.95 21.53
C PRO A 96 -26.83 -28.64 20.30
N GLU A 97 -27.59 -28.81 19.22
CA GLU A 97 -27.14 -29.41 17.95
C GLU A 97 -26.03 -28.62 17.23
N TYR A 98 -25.88 -27.32 17.56
CA TYR A 98 -24.88 -26.44 16.96
C TYR A 98 -23.63 -26.23 17.83
N GLU A 99 -23.61 -26.79 19.05
CA GLU A 99 -22.46 -26.67 19.95
C GLU A 99 -21.22 -27.32 19.31
N GLY A 100 -20.09 -26.61 19.33
CA GLY A 100 -18.85 -27.04 18.70
C GLY A 100 -18.86 -26.97 17.17
N ARG A 101 -19.89 -26.39 16.55
CA ARG A 101 -19.97 -26.21 15.09
C ARG A 101 -19.64 -24.78 14.67
N LEU A 102 -19.13 -24.65 13.45
CA LEU A 102 -19.00 -23.37 12.78
C LEU A 102 -20.39 -22.91 12.36
N ILE A 103 -20.83 -21.75 12.83
CA ILE A 103 -22.17 -21.24 12.60
C ILE A 103 -22.14 -19.91 11.84
N HIS A 104 -23.18 -19.66 11.06
CA HIS A 104 -23.52 -18.36 10.48
C HIS A 104 -24.83 -17.87 11.07
N LEU A 105 -24.84 -16.65 11.56
CA LEU A 105 -26.06 -16.01 12.05
C LEU A 105 -26.07 -14.52 11.70
N SER A 106 -27.27 -13.99 11.58
CA SER A 106 -27.52 -12.56 11.36
C SER A 106 -28.58 -12.06 12.32
N GLY A 107 -28.39 -10.86 12.87
CA GLY A 107 -29.38 -10.25 13.74
C GLY A 107 -28.93 -8.91 14.31
N PRO A 108 -29.84 -8.22 15.01
CA PRO A 108 -29.51 -6.99 15.71
C PRO A 108 -28.54 -7.27 16.86
N LEU A 109 -27.56 -6.38 17.03
CA LEU A 109 -26.70 -6.37 18.22
C LEU A 109 -27.51 -5.99 19.45
N MET A 110 -27.27 -6.69 20.56
CA MET A 110 -27.78 -6.36 21.88
C MET A 110 -26.60 -6.08 22.78
N VAL A 111 -26.44 -4.81 23.15
CA VAL A 111 -25.42 -4.35 24.10
C VAL A 111 -26.13 -4.07 25.42
N PHE A 112 -25.79 -4.82 26.46
CA PHE A 112 -26.51 -4.78 27.75
C PHE A 112 -26.14 -3.54 28.57
N GLU A 113 -24.84 -3.21 28.62
CA GLU A 113 -24.34 -2.05 29.34
C GLU A 113 -23.82 -0.99 28.34
N PRO A 114 -24.33 0.25 28.40
CA PRO A 114 -23.82 1.30 27.54
C PRO A 114 -22.41 1.72 27.97
N LEU A 115 -21.57 2.05 26.99
CA LEU A 115 -20.24 2.62 27.23
C LEU A 115 -20.38 4.12 27.50
N THR A 116 -19.69 4.62 28.52
CA THR A 116 -19.86 5.99 29.01
C THR A 116 -18.54 6.75 29.16
N GLU A 117 -18.59 8.06 28.90
CA GLU A 117 -17.54 9.03 29.24
C GLU A 117 -18.20 10.18 30.03
N PRO A 118 -18.33 10.04 31.36
CA PRO A 118 -19.14 10.93 32.20
C PRO A 118 -18.71 12.39 32.16
N ASP A 119 -17.40 12.66 32.12
CA ASP A 119 -16.84 14.02 32.00
C ASP A 119 -17.37 14.79 30.78
N TYR A 120 -17.81 14.08 29.75
CA TYR A 120 -18.25 14.63 28.47
C TYR A 120 -19.75 14.40 28.21
N GLY A 121 -20.48 13.79 29.15
CA GLY A 121 -21.89 13.43 28.99
C GLY A 121 -22.16 12.41 27.88
N VAL A 122 -21.14 11.66 27.43
CA VAL A 122 -21.32 10.70 26.33
C VAL A 122 -21.77 9.36 26.89
N VAL A 123 -22.95 8.91 26.45
CA VAL A 123 -23.49 7.58 26.74
C VAL A 123 -23.84 6.90 25.42
N MET A 124 -23.22 5.75 25.13
CA MET A 124 -23.41 5.05 23.87
C MET A 124 -23.57 3.54 24.06
N SER A 125 -24.72 3.02 23.64
CA SER A 125 -24.97 1.58 23.57
C SER A 125 -24.36 1.04 22.27
N SER A 126 -23.08 0.64 22.33
CA SER A 126 -22.30 0.12 21.19
C SER A 126 -21.25 -0.90 21.61
N VAL A 127 -20.74 -1.68 20.65
CA VAL A 127 -19.65 -2.65 20.89
C VAL A 127 -18.35 -1.97 21.30
N LYS A 128 -18.05 -0.83 20.68
CA LYS A 128 -16.89 0.00 21.02
C LYS A 128 -17.22 1.47 21.11
N LEU A 129 -16.50 2.17 21.98
CA LEU A 129 -16.45 3.62 22.10
C LEU A 129 -14.98 4.06 22.06
N LYS A 130 -14.64 4.97 21.16
CA LYS A 130 -13.29 5.48 20.96
C LYS A 130 -13.25 6.96 21.28
N ARG A 131 -12.39 7.32 22.23
CA ARG A 131 -11.96 8.69 22.55
C ARG A 131 -10.67 8.97 21.80
N ARG A 132 -10.71 9.88 20.82
CA ARG A 132 -9.53 10.40 20.13
C ARG A 132 -9.18 11.76 20.71
N VAL A 133 -8.00 11.86 21.31
CA VAL A 133 -7.48 13.09 21.91
C VAL A 133 -6.38 13.66 21.03
N GLN A 134 -6.45 14.96 20.78
CA GLN A 134 -5.43 15.71 20.04
C GLN A 134 -5.01 16.93 20.85
N MET A 135 -3.72 17.24 20.81
CA MET A 135 -3.17 18.44 21.42
C MET A 135 -2.75 19.43 20.35
N TYR A 136 -3.05 20.71 20.56
CA TYR A 136 -2.55 21.79 19.73
C TYR A 136 -1.10 22.07 20.11
N GLN A 137 -0.17 21.93 19.17
CA GLN A 137 1.26 21.99 19.46
C GLN A 137 2.03 22.44 18.23
N TRP A 138 3.25 22.93 18.45
CA TRP A 138 4.19 23.25 17.38
C TRP A 138 4.62 22.00 16.62
N VAL A 139 4.79 22.16 15.32
CA VAL A 139 5.28 21.17 14.37
C VAL A 139 6.32 21.85 13.50
N GLU A 140 7.49 21.23 13.43
CA GLU A 140 8.55 21.61 12.49
C GLU A 140 8.33 20.90 11.16
N ILE A 141 8.31 21.67 10.07
CA ILE A 141 8.20 21.20 8.70
C ILE A 141 9.52 21.52 8.02
N GLU A 142 10.20 20.46 7.56
CA GLU A 142 11.43 20.55 6.78
C GLU A 142 11.08 20.61 5.29
N GLU A 143 11.52 21.66 4.61
CA GLU A 143 11.38 21.83 3.16
C GLU A 143 12.74 21.63 2.49
N GLU A 144 12.86 20.57 1.69
CA GLU A 144 14.00 20.37 0.79
C GLU A 144 13.64 20.93 -0.59
N ARG A 145 14.34 21.99 -1.01
CA ARG A 145 14.16 22.55 -2.36
C ARG A 145 15.10 21.84 -3.34
N SER A 146 14.53 20.97 -4.17
CA SER A 146 15.24 20.44 -5.34
C SER A 146 14.75 21.14 -6.61
N PHE A 147 15.47 22.17 -7.08
CA PHE A 147 15.18 22.80 -8.37
C PHE A 147 16.22 22.34 -9.40
N GLY A 148 15.77 21.76 -10.52
CA GLY A 148 16.64 21.46 -11.66
C GLY A 148 17.71 20.37 -11.43
N GLY A 149 17.53 19.47 -10.47
CA GLY A 149 18.43 18.32 -10.25
C GLY A 149 19.71 18.63 -9.47
N ILE A 150 19.86 19.86 -8.96
CA ILE A 150 20.89 20.24 -7.99
C ILE A 150 20.16 20.36 -6.64
N THR A 151 20.57 19.55 -5.67
CA THR A 151 20.08 19.68 -4.29
C THR A 151 20.90 20.81 -3.67
N GLU A 152 20.28 21.94 -3.37
CA GLU A 152 20.93 22.93 -2.50
C GLU A 152 20.93 22.36 -1.08
N ASP A 153 22.10 22.32 -0.42
CA ASP A 153 22.27 21.79 0.95
C ASP A 153 21.57 22.66 2.04
N GLU A 154 20.82 23.69 1.63
CA GLU A 154 20.12 24.60 2.52
C GLU A 154 18.74 24.05 2.91
N LYS A 155 18.70 23.32 4.02
CA LYS A 155 17.45 22.89 4.67
C LYS A 155 16.70 24.09 5.24
N HIS A 156 15.47 24.28 4.79
CA HIS A 156 14.59 25.34 5.30
C HIS A 156 13.57 24.74 6.27
N TYR A 157 13.48 25.30 7.48
CA TYR A 157 12.54 24.85 8.52
C TYR A 157 11.44 25.88 8.72
N TYR A 158 10.19 25.42 8.70
CA TYR A 158 9.02 26.24 9.02
C TYR A 158 8.30 25.66 10.23
N TYR A 159 7.73 26.53 11.06
CA TYR A 159 7.04 26.13 12.27
C TYR A 159 5.59 26.53 12.16
N THR A 160 4.71 25.57 12.39
CA THR A 160 3.26 25.78 12.40
C THR A 160 2.66 25.10 13.62
N THR A 161 1.54 25.62 14.10
CA THR A 161 0.79 25.01 15.20
C THR A 161 -0.36 24.18 14.65
N GLU A 162 -0.36 22.90 14.98
CA GLU A 162 -1.34 21.93 14.49
C GLU A 162 -1.88 21.04 15.61
N TRP A 163 -3.08 20.50 15.38
CA TRP A 163 -3.66 19.46 16.21
C TRP A 163 -3.06 18.09 15.86
N LYS A 164 -2.36 17.47 16.81
CA LYS A 164 -1.74 16.14 16.60
C LYS A 164 -2.21 15.13 17.63
N ASP A 165 -2.32 13.87 17.20
CA ASP A 165 -2.73 12.73 18.05
C ASP A 165 -1.62 12.30 19.03
N LYS A 166 -0.36 12.60 18.71
CA LYS A 166 0.83 12.22 19.47
C LYS A 166 1.60 13.46 19.89
N LEU A 167 2.27 13.37 21.03
CA LEU A 167 3.19 14.38 21.50
C LEU A 167 4.32 14.61 20.48
N VAL A 168 4.56 15.86 20.12
CA VAL A 168 5.73 16.26 19.33
C VAL A 168 6.76 16.85 20.28
N ASP A 169 7.92 16.20 20.34
CA ASP A 169 9.00 16.65 21.20
C ASP A 169 9.74 17.83 20.59
N SER A 170 9.42 19.03 21.08
CA SER A 170 10.03 20.28 20.65
C SER A 170 11.52 20.40 21.00
N ASP A 171 12.08 19.52 21.84
CA ASP A 171 13.52 19.54 22.13
C ASP A 171 14.35 19.13 20.91
N HIS A 172 13.74 18.46 19.94
CA HIS A 172 14.40 18.08 18.70
C HIS A 172 14.29 19.14 17.60
N PHE A 173 13.60 20.25 17.83
CA PHE A 173 13.48 21.33 16.85
C PHE A 173 14.82 22.04 16.63
N TYR A 174 15.05 22.44 15.37
CA TYR A 174 16.20 23.23 14.95
C TYR A 174 16.20 24.60 15.63
N ILE A 175 15.04 25.27 15.68
CA ILE A 175 14.81 26.52 16.41
C ILE A 175 13.83 26.26 17.54
N ARG A 176 14.36 26.08 18.74
CA ARG A 176 13.56 25.81 19.95
C ARG A 176 12.92 27.07 20.53
N THR A 177 13.61 28.19 20.43
CA THR A 177 13.18 29.46 21.05
C THR A 177 11.83 29.89 20.48
N GLY A 178 10.81 29.94 21.35
CA GLY A 178 9.44 30.31 20.96
C GLY A 178 8.55 29.13 20.50
N HIS A 179 9.12 27.94 20.32
CA HIS A 179 8.41 26.75 19.82
C HIS A 179 8.35 25.62 20.84
N HIS A 180 8.03 25.94 22.10
CA HIS A 180 8.00 24.96 23.18
C HIS A 180 6.65 24.23 23.25
N ASN A 181 6.69 22.90 23.24
CA ASN A 181 5.52 22.05 23.47
C ASN A 181 5.49 21.51 24.90
N PRO A 182 4.30 21.17 25.44
CA PRO A 182 4.18 20.41 26.68
C PRO A 182 4.92 19.08 26.60
N LYS A 183 5.26 18.50 27.76
CA LYS A 183 5.97 17.21 27.85
C LYS A 183 5.04 16.01 28.01
N GLU A 184 3.75 16.25 28.23
CA GLU A 184 2.75 15.21 28.37
C GLU A 184 1.36 15.67 27.92
N ILE A 185 0.54 14.70 27.50
CA ILE A 185 -0.88 14.91 27.25
C ILE A 185 -1.63 14.30 28.43
N MET A 186 -2.27 15.14 29.25
CA MET A 186 -2.94 14.71 30.49
C MET A 186 -4.10 13.72 30.21
N ILE A 187 -4.81 13.91 29.09
CA ILE A 187 -5.95 13.09 28.69
C ILE A 187 -5.52 12.16 27.55
N LYS A 188 -5.63 10.85 27.74
CA LYS A 188 -5.17 9.86 26.75
C LYS A 188 -6.30 9.39 25.84
N SER A 189 -5.95 9.16 24.57
CA SER A 189 -6.82 8.43 23.64
C SER A 189 -7.07 7.02 24.17
N GLN A 190 -8.31 6.54 24.07
CA GLN A 190 -8.67 5.21 24.53
C GLN A 190 -9.79 4.59 23.68
N VAL A 191 -9.87 3.26 23.69
CA VAL A 191 -10.97 2.51 23.08
C VAL A 191 -11.55 1.60 24.16
N GLN A 192 -12.78 1.88 24.57
CA GLN A 192 -13.57 1.03 25.43
C GLN A 192 -14.29 -0.03 24.57
N ILE A 193 -14.44 -1.23 25.11
CA ILE A 193 -15.13 -2.35 24.45
C ILE A 193 -16.17 -2.86 25.45
N ALA A 194 -17.42 -3.00 25.01
CA ALA A 194 -18.51 -3.47 25.87
C ALA A 194 -18.24 -4.89 26.39
N ASP A 195 -18.59 -5.15 27.65
CA ASP A 195 -18.34 -6.45 28.29
C ASP A 195 -19.21 -7.54 27.68
N GLU A 196 -20.52 -7.32 27.62
CA GLU A 196 -21.48 -8.27 27.07
C GLU A 196 -22.19 -7.72 25.82
N VAL A 197 -21.98 -8.41 24.70
CA VAL A 197 -22.64 -8.12 23.42
C VAL A 197 -23.19 -9.43 22.87
N LYS A 198 -24.47 -9.44 22.48
CA LYS A 198 -25.13 -10.60 21.89
C LYS A 198 -25.73 -10.31 20.52
N ILE A 199 -25.94 -11.36 19.74
CA ILE A 199 -26.89 -11.37 18.63
C ILE A 199 -27.89 -12.50 18.93
N GLY A 200 -29.12 -12.11 19.28
CA GLY A 200 -30.10 -13.04 19.84
C GLY A 200 -29.55 -13.71 21.11
N ALA A 201 -29.52 -15.05 21.15
CA ALA A 201 -29.06 -15.78 22.32
C ALA A 201 -27.54 -15.97 22.40
N PHE A 202 -26.79 -15.58 21.35
CA PHE A 202 -25.36 -15.86 21.21
C PHE A 202 -24.49 -14.66 21.59
N ALA A 203 -23.53 -14.87 22.49
CA ALA A 203 -22.53 -13.87 22.90
C ALA A 203 -21.38 -13.74 21.91
N LEU A 204 -20.84 -12.53 21.76
CA LEU A 204 -19.67 -12.26 20.91
C LEU A 204 -18.39 -12.34 21.75
N SER A 205 -17.41 -13.15 21.32
CA SER A 205 -16.12 -13.21 21.99
C SER A 205 -15.34 -11.88 21.90
N MET A 206 -14.31 -11.73 22.72
CA MET A 206 -13.46 -10.55 22.70
C MET A 206 -12.75 -10.35 21.36
N GLU A 207 -12.34 -11.44 20.71
CA GLU A 207 -11.73 -11.45 19.37
C GLU A 207 -12.70 -10.93 18.32
N LEU A 208 -13.97 -11.31 18.41
CA LEU A 208 -15.01 -10.86 17.50
C LEU A 208 -15.31 -9.38 17.72
N LYS A 209 -15.47 -8.96 18.99
CA LYS A 209 -15.63 -7.55 19.36
C LYS A 209 -14.45 -6.71 18.86
N LYS A 210 -13.21 -7.22 18.88
CA LYS A 210 -12.04 -6.52 18.33
C LYS A 210 -12.13 -6.24 16.83
N LYS A 211 -12.86 -7.03 16.04
CA LYS A 211 -13.02 -6.82 14.58
C LYS A 211 -13.95 -5.66 14.20
N PHE A 212 -14.64 -5.05 15.15
CA PHE A 212 -15.40 -3.81 14.94
C PHE A 212 -14.44 -2.63 14.81
N SER A 213 -14.24 -2.14 13.58
CA SER A 213 -13.32 -1.05 13.26
C SER A 213 -13.96 0.06 12.42
N ASP A 214 -15.22 -0.09 12.04
CA ASP A 214 -16.00 0.94 11.35
C ASP A 214 -16.51 1.95 12.39
N PHE A 215 -15.75 3.02 12.59
CA PHE A 215 -16.03 4.03 13.61
C PHE A 215 -16.84 5.18 13.00
N VAL A 216 -18.00 5.44 13.59
CA VAL A 216 -18.87 6.57 13.26
C VAL A 216 -18.72 7.63 14.34
N GLU A 217 -18.54 8.89 13.93
CA GLU A 217 -18.40 10.02 14.86
C GLU A 217 -19.69 10.28 15.63
N ILE A 218 -19.54 10.59 16.92
CA ILE A 218 -20.65 11.03 17.77
C ILE A 218 -20.76 12.54 17.60
N THR A 219 -21.90 12.97 17.08
CA THR A 219 -22.33 14.37 17.11
C THR A 219 -23.37 14.50 18.22
N SER A 220 -22.97 15.12 19.34
CA SER A 220 -23.91 15.46 20.41
C SER A 220 -24.09 16.98 20.45
N ASP A 221 -25.33 17.41 20.68
CA ASP A 221 -25.66 18.81 21.00
C ASP A 221 -25.80 19.00 22.52
N GLU A 222 -25.69 17.93 23.31
CA GLU A 222 -25.73 17.97 24.76
C GLU A 222 -24.38 18.48 25.31
N ARG A 223 -24.42 19.62 25.98
CA ARG A 223 -23.23 20.22 26.58
C ARG A 223 -22.84 19.45 27.85
N PRO A 224 -21.53 19.22 28.08
CA PRO A 224 -21.05 18.72 29.36
C PRO A 224 -21.52 19.60 30.52
N GLU A 225 -21.78 18.99 31.68
CA GLU A 225 -22.08 19.72 32.92
C GLU A 225 -20.89 20.59 33.38
N ARG A 226 -19.68 20.12 33.06
CA ARG A 226 -18.41 20.77 33.35
C ARG A 226 -18.23 22.03 32.49
N LYS A 227 -18.21 23.20 33.16
CA LYS A 227 -18.08 24.52 32.51
C LYS A 227 -16.71 24.78 31.87
N ASP A 228 -15.69 24.05 32.29
CA ASP A 228 -14.33 24.12 31.74
C ASP A 228 -14.21 23.41 30.37
N ILE A 229 -15.18 22.58 30.01
CA ILE A 229 -15.22 21.87 28.73
C ILE A 229 -16.16 22.62 27.79
N LYS A 230 -15.61 23.09 26.68
CA LYS A 230 -16.40 23.75 25.63
C LYS A 230 -16.70 22.76 24.53
N MET A 231 -17.89 22.86 23.93
CA MET A 231 -18.30 21.98 22.85
C MET A 231 -18.64 22.78 21.60
N HIS A 232 -18.08 22.37 20.47
CA HIS A 232 -18.37 22.96 19.17
C HIS A 232 -18.27 21.89 18.08
N SER A 233 -19.33 21.75 17.27
CA SER A 233 -19.37 20.81 16.13
C SER A 233 -19.05 19.35 16.50
N GLY A 234 -19.54 18.87 17.65
CA GLY A 234 -19.31 17.50 18.13
C GLY A 234 -17.91 17.24 18.72
N LEU A 235 -17.04 18.25 18.76
CA LEU A 235 -15.73 18.21 19.42
C LEU A 235 -15.79 18.85 20.80
N TYR A 236 -15.04 18.27 21.74
CA TYR A 236 -14.89 18.77 23.11
C TYR A 236 -13.52 19.40 23.28
N TYR A 237 -13.48 20.63 23.77
CA TYR A 237 -12.28 21.44 23.89
C TYR A 237 -11.98 21.75 25.35
N HIS A 238 -10.73 21.50 25.72
CA HIS A 238 -10.10 22.00 26.94
C HIS A 238 -9.22 23.17 26.49
N SER A 239 -9.83 24.33 26.28
CA SER A 239 -9.14 25.55 25.82
C SER A 239 -9.77 26.83 26.36
N ALA A 240 -8.93 27.85 26.57
CA ALA A 240 -9.38 29.18 27.00
C ALA A 240 -10.15 29.93 25.89
N ASP A 241 -9.82 29.69 24.62
CA ASP A 241 -10.52 30.19 23.44
C ASP A 241 -10.60 29.09 22.37
N LEU A 242 -11.71 29.02 21.62
CA LEU A 242 -11.88 28.07 20.52
C LEU A 242 -11.30 28.58 19.21
N TRP A 243 -11.35 29.90 19.01
CA TRP A 243 -10.98 30.54 17.75
C TRP A 243 -9.49 30.87 17.69
N ASN A 244 -8.85 30.96 18.86
CA ASN A 244 -7.41 31.20 19.01
C ASN A 244 -6.76 30.14 19.92
N PRO A 245 -6.68 28.87 19.47
CA PRO A 245 -6.11 27.79 20.28
C PRO A 245 -4.65 28.07 20.63
N GLN A 246 -4.26 27.71 21.84
CA GLN A 246 -2.91 27.85 22.38
C GLN A 246 -2.22 26.51 22.49
N VAL A 247 -0.88 26.53 22.46
CA VAL A 247 -0.08 25.31 22.60
C VAL A 247 -0.37 24.65 23.94
N GLY A 248 -0.75 23.38 23.90
CA GLY A 248 -1.21 22.61 25.05
C GLY A 248 -2.72 22.47 25.17
N ASP A 249 -3.51 23.23 24.40
CA ASP A 249 -4.95 23.02 24.33
C ASP A 249 -5.27 21.62 23.80
N ILE A 250 -6.35 21.03 24.31
CA ILE A 250 -6.77 19.68 23.94
C ILE A 250 -8.13 19.73 23.26
N ARG A 251 -8.28 18.97 22.17
CA ARG A 251 -9.58 18.67 21.57
C ARG A 251 -9.82 17.17 21.53
N ILE A 252 -11.08 16.78 21.67
CA ILE A 252 -11.47 15.38 21.81
C ILE A 252 -12.65 15.10 20.89
N GLN A 253 -12.52 14.02 20.10
CA GLN A 253 -13.57 13.49 19.25
C GLN A 253 -13.96 12.10 19.75
N PHE A 254 -15.26 11.89 19.96
CA PHE A 254 -15.80 10.57 20.24
C PHE A 254 -16.32 9.91 18.97
N SER A 255 -16.16 8.60 18.90
CA SER A 255 -16.68 7.76 17.83
C SER A 255 -17.05 6.38 18.38
N TYR A 256 -18.01 5.71 17.76
CA TYR A 256 -18.46 4.38 18.19
C TYR A 256 -18.44 3.39 17.03
N SER A 257 -18.43 2.09 17.35
CA SER A 257 -18.56 1.02 16.37
C SER A 257 -19.52 -0.06 16.86
N GLY A 258 -20.40 -0.53 15.96
CA GLY A 258 -21.45 -1.51 16.24
C GLY A 258 -22.50 -1.00 17.22
N LYS A 259 -23.44 -0.14 16.77
CA LYS A 259 -24.51 0.35 17.64
C LYS A 259 -25.45 -0.78 18.04
N SER A 260 -25.96 -0.76 19.26
CA SER A 260 -27.06 -1.65 19.66
C SER A 260 -28.26 -1.44 18.73
N GLY A 261 -28.86 -2.54 18.28
CA GLY A 261 -29.90 -2.57 17.25
C GLY A 261 -29.39 -2.67 15.82
N ASP A 262 -28.12 -2.34 15.52
CA ASP A 262 -27.56 -2.52 14.19
C ASP A 262 -27.52 -4.01 13.84
N ILE A 263 -27.91 -4.34 12.61
CA ILE A 263 -27.88 -5.73 12.13
C ILE A 263 -26.47 -6.08 11.69
N TYR A 264 -25.94 -7.18 12.23
CA TYR A 264 -24.66 -7.76 11.82
C TYR A 264 -24.84 -9.23 11.41
N SER A 265 -23.98 -9.67 10.49
CA SER A 265 -23.84 -11.07 10.10
C SER A 265 -22.46 -11.56 10.55
N VAL A 266 -22.42 -12.68 11.24
CA VAL A 266 -21.21 -13.23 11.84
C VAL A 266 -21.04 -14.70 11.49
N VAL A 267 -19.79 -15.12 11.34
CA VAL A 267 -19.40 -16.52 11.17
C VAL A 267 -18.29 -16.85 12.16
N GLY A 268 -18.49 -17.88 12.97
CA GLY A 268 -17.52 -18.34 13.96
C GLY A 268 -17.93 -19.65 14.62
N LEU A 269 -17.03 -20.23 15.41
CA LEU A 269 -17.27 -21.45 16.18
C LEU A 269 -18.21 -21.13 17.35
N LEU A 270 -19.29 -21.88 17.50
CA LEU A 270 -20.12 -21.81 18.70
C LEU A 270 -19.51 -22.68 19.80
N GLU A 271 -19.17 -22.07 20.93
CA GLU A 271 -18.74 -22.78 22.13
C GLU A 271 -19.32 -22.10 23.38
N LYS A 272 -20.13 -22.83 24.15
CA LYS A 272 -20.80 -22.35 25.37
C LYS A 272 -21.50 -21.01 25.13
N ASP A 273 -22.37 -20.99 24.11
CA ASP A 273 -23.19 -19.83 23.71
C ASP A 273 -22.39 -18.63 23.19
N THR A 274 -21.06 -18.77 23.07
CA THR A 274 -20.17 -17.70 22.64
C THR A 274 -19.60 -18.03 21.26
N ILE A 275 -19.64 -17.04 20.38
CA ILE A 275 -19.06 -17.13 19.03
C ILE A 275 -17.57 -16.80 19.13
N LYS A 276 -16.73 -17.79 18.88
CA LYS A 276 -15.27 -17.74 18.97
C LYS A 276 -14.59 -17.95 17.62
N PRO A 277 -13.27 -17.67 17.51
CA PRO A 277 -12.52 -18.02 16.32
C PRO A 277 -12.52 -19.54 16.06
N TYR A 278 -12.78 -19.93 14.81
CA TYR A 278 -12.58 -21.29 14.33
C TYR A 278 -11.22 -21.39 13.66
N TYR A 279 -10.47 -22.47 13.91
CA TYR A 279 -9.20 -22.73 13.22
C TYR A 279 -9.38 -23.87 12.23
N THR A 280 -9.02 -23.64 10.97
CA THR A 280 -9.10 -24.66 9.91
C THR A 280 -8.01 -25.72 10.06
N SER A 281 -8.08 -26.80 9.29
CA SER A 281 -7.03 -27.84 9.29
C SER A 281 -5.65 -27.29 8.90
N HIS A 282 -5.62 -26.15 8.20
CA HIS A 282 -4.41 -25.46 7.81
C HIS A 282 -3.97 -24.40 8.84
N GLY A 283 -4.73 -24.20 9.93
CA GLY A 283 -4.41 -23.24 10.98
C GLY A 283 -4.69 -21.77 10.59
N GLU A 284 -5.59 -21.55 9.62
CA GLU A 284 -6.12 -20.21 9.37
C GLU A 284 -7.31 -19.94 10.29
N GLU A 285 -7.39 -18.71 10.82
CA GLU A 285 -8.47 -18.27 11.69
C GLU A 285 -9.68 -17.82 10.87
N ILE A 286 -10.84 -18.43 11.11
CA ILE A 286 -12.14 -18.05 10.56
C ILE A 286 -12.98 -17.45 11.68
N LEU A 287 -13.06 -16.12 11.64
CA LEU A 287 -13.95 -15.34 12.46
C LEU A 287 -14.34 -14.10 11.67
N LEU A 288 -15.52 -14.14 11.06
CA LEU A 288 -15.98 -13.14 10.11
C LEU A 288 -17.09 -12.30 10.73
N GLN A 289 -17.07 -11.00 10.45
CA GLN A 289 -18.14 -10.08 10.79
C GLN A 289 -18.39 -9.12 9.63
N ARG A 290 -19.65 -8.84 9.34
CA ARG A 290 -20.08 -7.83 8.37
C ARG A 290 -21.30 -7.09 8.88
N LYS A 291 -21.32 -5.78 8.67
CA LYS A 291 -22.50 -4.95 8.89
C LYS A 291 -23.58 -5.32 7.87
N HIS A 292 -24.84 -5.26 8.31
CA HIS A 292 -26.05 -5.65 7.58
C HIS A 292 -26.27 -7.17 7.49
N LYS A 293 -27.51 -7.54 7.11
CA LYS A 293 -27.90 -8.93 6.87
C LYS A 293 -27.27 -9.40 5.56
N MET A 294 -26.52 -10.48 5.63
CA MET A 294 -25.73 -10.98 4.52
C MET A 294 -25.73 -12.51 4.53
N SER A 295 -25.89 -13.11 3.36
CA SER A 295 -25.88 -14.57 3.24
C SER A 295 -24.47 -15.14 3.44
N LEU A 296 -24.40 -16.41 3.86
CA LEU A 296 -23.16 -17.15 4.01
C LEU A 296 -22.27 -17.08 2.75
N ASN A 297 -22.85 -17.39 1.58
CA ASN A 297 -22.12 -17.37 0.31
C ASN A 297 -21.57 -15.99 -0.03
N GLN A 298 -22.34 -14.92 0.23
CA GLN A 298 -21.85 -13.57 0.03
C GLN A 298 -20.65 -13.27 0.95
N MET A 299 -20.69 -13.74 2.22
CA MET A 299 -19.63 -13.42 3.20
C MET A 299 -18.31 -14.04 2.78
N PHE A 300 -18.34 -15.31 2.41
CA PHE A 300 -17.17 -16.02 1.91
C PHE A 300 -16.72 -15.46 0.55
N HIS A 301 -17.63 -15.10 -0.36
CA HIS A 301 -17.27 -14.45 -1.62
C HIS A 301 -16.47 -13.16 -1.40
N LEU A 302 -16.88 -12.30 -0.45
CA LEU A 302 -16.10 -11.10 -0.11
C LEU A 302 -14.71 -11.43 0.44
N GLU A 303 -14.57 -12.50 1.24
CA GLU A 303 -13.26 -12.94 1.74
C GLU A 303 -12.37 -13.49 0.61
N HIS A 304 -12.92 -14.23 -0.34
CA HIS A 304 -12.18 -14.65 -1.54
C HIS A 304 -11.73 -13.45 -2.38
N VAL A 305 -12.60 -12.45 -2.58
CA VAL A 305 -12.26 -11.21 -3.30
C VAL A 305 -11.17 -10.44 -2.55
N ASN A 306 -11.25 -10.35 -1.23
CA ASN A 306 -10.22 -9.70 -0.41
C ASN A 306 -8.88 -10.44 -0.50
N ASN A 307 -8.88 -11.78 -0.40
CA ASN A 307 -7.69 -12.59 -0.58
C ASN A 307 -7.10 -12.42 -2.00
N TYR A 308 -7.95 -12.36 -3.02
CA TYR A 308 -7.55 -12.10 -4.41
C TYR A 308 -6.83 -10.76 -4.53
N TRP A 309 -7.45 -9.65 -4.08
CA TRP A 309 -6.85 -8.33 -4.16
C TRP A 309 -5.56 -8.22 -3.35
N ARG A 310 -5.53 -8.76 -2.13
CA ARG A 310 -4.31 -8.82 -1.31
C ARG A 310 -3.17 -9.55 -2.02
N THR A 311 -3.48 -10.69 -2.65
CA THR A 311 -2.52 -11.46 -3.43
C THR A 311 -1.96 -10.63 -4.57
N TRP A 312 -2.82 -9.96 -5.34
CA TRP A 312 -2.41 -9.11 -6.47
C TRP A 312 -1.60 -7.90 -6.04
N THR A 313 -1.96 -7.22 -4.95
CA THR A 313 -1.18 -6.09 -4.42
C THR A 313 0.23 -6.54 -4.02
N ILE A 314 0.35 -7.67 -3.32
CA ILE A 314 1.66 -8.21 -2.92
C ILE A 314 2.44 -8.72 -4.14
N ARG A 315 1.79 -9.27 -5.17
CA ARG A 315 2.44 -9.60 -6.45
C ARG A 315 3.01 -8.37 -7.13
N GLY A 316 2.23 -7.28 -7.22
CA GLY A 316 2.69 -6.02 -7.80
C GLY A 316 3.87 -5.44 -7.04
N LEU A 317 3.81 -5.43 -5.70
CA LEU A 317 4.92 -4.97 -4.86
C LEU A 317 6.15 -5.87 -4.98
N GLY A 318 5.97 -7.20 -4.97
CA GLY A 318 7.07 -8.15 -5.13
C GLY A 318 7.75 -8.05 -6.49
N TRP A 319 6.97 -7.87 -7.56
CA TRP A 319 7.51 -7.58 -8.88
C TRP A 319 8.28 -6.24 -8.90
N LEU A 320 7.76 -5.18 -8.26
CA LEU A 320 8.46 -3.90 -8.17
C LEU A 320 9.82 -4.06 -7.46
N VAL A 321 9.88 -4.84 -6.38
CA VAL A 321 11.14 -5.16 -5.68
C VAL A 321 12.11 -5.90 -6.61
N LEU A 322 11.63 -6.89 -7.38
CA LEU A 322 12.45 -7.59 -8.37
C LEU A 322 12.89 -6.67 -9.52
N PHE A 323 12.08 -5.71 -9.92
CA PHE A 323 12.43 -4.71 -10.92
C PHE A 323 13.56 -3.81 -10.43
N VAL A 324 13.44 -3.26 -9.21
CA VAL A 324 14.50 -2.44 -8.60
C VAL A 324 15.78 -3.29 -8.43
N ALA A 325 15.67 -4.54 -7.99
CA ALA A 325 16.80 -5.45 -7.93
C ALA A 325 17.46 -5.62 -9.31
N ALA A 326 16.69 -5.91 -10.36
CA ALA A 326 17.20 -6.04 -11.72
C ALA A 326 17.86 -4.74 -12.22
N THR A 327 17.37 -3.56 -11.82
CA THR A 327 18.02 -2.28 -12.14
C THR A 327 19.37 -2.11 -11.45
N CYS A 328 19.49 -2.47 -10.16
CA CYS A 328 20.78 -2.46 -9.46
C CYS A 328 21.79 -3.44 -10.08
N LEU A 329 21.31 -4.56 -10.60
CA LEU A 329 22.10 -5.59 -11.29
C LEU A 329 22.27 -5.34 -12.81
N ALA A 330 21.71 -4.25 -13.35
CA ALA A 330 21.58 -4.06 -14.81
C ALA A 330 22.92 -4.08 -15.55
N ASN A 331 23.96 -3.49 -14.95
CA ASN A 331 25.31 -3.48 -15.50
C ASN A 331 25.85 -4.91 -15.66
N ILE A 332 25.71 -5.74 -14.63
CA ILE A 332 26.16 -7.14 -14.65
C ILE A 332 25.34 -7.95 -15.65
N LEU A 333 24.01 -7.80 -15.63
CA LEU A 333 23.09 -8.45 -16.57
C LEU A 333 23.43 -8.10 -18.03
N LYS A 334 23.70 -6.82 -18.33
CA LYS A 334 24.08 -6.37 -19.67
C LYS A 334 25.37 -7.03 -20.15
N THR A 335 26.36 -7.16 -19.28
CA THR A 335 27.65 -7.77 -19.64
C THR A 335 27.53 -9.26 -19.86
N ILE A 336 26.70 -9.96 -19.07
CA ILE A 336 26.37 -11.37 -19.31
C ILE A 336 25.74 -11.56 -20.70
N ILE A 337 24.82 -10.66 -21.08
CA ILE A 337 24.14 -10.73 -22.39
C ILE A 337 25.08 -10.43 -23.54
N LEU A 338 25.88 -9.38 -23.44
CA LEU A 338 26.84 -9.01 -24.49
C LEU A 338 27.94 -10.05 -24.68
N ASN A 339 28.30 -10.78 -23.61
CA ASN A 339 29.28 -11.88 -23.68
C ASN A 339 28.68 -13.19 -24.21
N SER A 340 27.34 -13.31 -24.30
CA SER A 340 26.66 -14.49 -24.80
C SER A 340 26.14 -14.28 -26.22
N THR A 341 26.67 -15.04 -27.17
CA THR A 341 26.23 -15.00 -28.58
C THR A 341 24.76 -15.38 -28.76
N PHE A 342 24.19 -16.16 -27.83
CA PHE A 342 22.79 -16.58 -27.86
C PHE A 342 21.83 -15.52 -27.31
N LEU A 343 22.19 -14.89 -26.18
CA LEU A 343 21.30 -13.93 -25.50
C LEU A 343 21.27 -12.55 -26.17
N CYS A 344 22.38 -12.15 -26.82
CA CYS A 344 22.53 -10.85 -27.47
C CYS A 344 21.49 -10.60 -28.59
N GLY A 345 21.01 -11.66 -29.25
CA GLY A 345 19.98 -11.56 -30.31
C GLY A 345 18.53 -11.57 -29.82
N ILE A 346 18.28 -11.91 -28.55
CA ILE A 346 16.93 -12.18 -28.01
C ILE A 346 16.46 -11.07 -27.07
N ILE A 347 17.36 -10.23 -26.54
CA ILE A 347 16.99 -9.27 -25.50
C ILE A 347 17.46 -7.88 -25.88
N ALA A 348 16.53 -6.94 -26.00
CA ALA A 348 16.90 -5.55 -26.16
C ALA A 348 17.47 -5.01 -24.86
N VAL A 349 18.66 -4.43 -24.94
CA VAL A 349 19.40 -3.91 -23.78
C VAL A 349 18.61 -2.83 -23.04
N GLU A 350 17.79 -2.04 -23.75
CA GLU A 350 17.00 -0.94 -23.17
C GLU A 350 15.83 -1.43 -22.30
N SER A 351 15.22 -2.58 -22.62
CA SER A 351 14.11 -3.17 -21.86
C SER A 351 14.51 -4.37 -21.01
N LEU A 352 15.81 -4.58 -20.82
CA LEU A 352 16.38 -5.73 -20.13
C LEU A 352 15.84 -5.93 -18.72
N THR A 353 15.86 -4.87 -17.90
CA THR A 353 15.46 -4.91 -16.49
C THR A 353 13.98 -5.24 -16.33
N MET A 354 13.13 -4.64 -17.16
CA MET A 354 11.69 -4.93 -17.22
C MET A 354 11.43 -6.38 -17.63
N SER A 355 12.11 -6.85 -18.69
CA SER A 355 11.90 -8.20 -19.22
C SER A 355 12.33 -9.26 -18.21
N VAL A 356 13.51 -9.11 -17.61
CA VAL A 356 14.05 -10.05 -16.62
C VAL A 356 13.19 -10.09 -15.35
N SER A 357 12.84 -8.93 -14.79
CA SER A 357 12.02 -8.88 -13.57
C SER A 357 10.62 -9.47 -13.76
N MET A 358 9.97 -9.16 -14.90
CA MET A 358 8.65 -9.71 -15.23
C MET A 358 8.70 -11.22 -15.50
N SER A 359 9.75 -11.70 -16.16
CA SER A 359 9.91 -13.13 -16.44
C SER A 359 10.17 -13.92 -15.16
N ILE A 360 11.03 -13.41 -14.29
CA ILE A 360 11.34 -14.06 -13.01
C ILE A 360 10.13 -14.04 -12.08
N SER A 361 9.35 -12.95 -12.02
CA SER A 361 8.13 -12.93 -11.22
C SER A 361 7.11 -13.97 -11.71
N LEU A 362 6.89 -14.07 -13.02
CA LEU A 362 6.02 -15.09 -13.62
C LEU A 362 6.50 -16.51 -13.36
N LEU A 363 7.81 -16.78 -13.41
CA LEU A 363 8.38 -18.09 -13.09
C LEU A 363 8.18 -18.45 -11.62
N VAL A 364 8.47 -17.54 -10.70
CA VAL A 364 8.31 -17.77 -9.25
C VAL A 364 6.84 -18.04 -8.91
N ILE A 365 5.94 -17.21 -9.44
CA ILE A 365 4.49 -17.41 -9.26
C ILE A 365 4.05 -18.73 -9.91
N GLY A 366 4.47 -18.99 -11.15
CA GLY A 366 4.15 -20.22 -11.87
C GLY A 366 4.57 -21.46 -11.09
N PHE A 367 5.82 -21.50 -10.63
CA PHE A 367 6.37 -22.59 -9.83
C PHE A 367 5.61 -22.80 -8.51
N ALA A 368 5.26 -21.73 -7.82
CA ALA A 368 4.44 -21.82 -6.60
C ALA A 368 3.06 -22.45 -6.88
N TRP A 369 2.47 -22.16 -8.05
CA TRP A 369 1.17 -22.70 -8.45
C TRP A 369 1.21 -24.11 -9.01
N VAL A 370 2.37 -24.66 -9.42
CA VAL A 370 2.46 -26.03 -9.97
C VAL A 370 1.87 -27.07 -9.01
N TRP A 371 2.09 -26.89 -7.71
CA TRP A 371 1.63 -27.81 -6.67
C TRP A 371 0.12 -27.76 -6.42
N TYR A 372 -0.54 -26.65 -6.76
CA TYR A 372 -1.96 -26.44 -6.45
C TYR A 372 -2.84 -26.51 -7.71
N ARG A 373 -2.39 -25.91 -8.82
CA ARG A 373 -3.06 -25.94 -10.13
C ARG A 373 -1.99 -26.06 -11.22
N PRO A 374 -1.57 -27.30 -11.57
CA PRO A 374 -0.41 -27.53 -12.43
C PRO A 374 -0.55 -26.91 -13.82
N ILE A 375 -1.76 -26.90 -14.39
CA ILE A 375 -2.02 -26.29 -15.69
C ILE A 375 -1.79 -24.77 -15.65
N ILE A 376 -2.29 -24.08 -14.63
CA ILE A 376 -2.11 -22.62 -14.50
C ILE A 376 -0.64 -22.29 -14.23
N GLY A 377 0.02 -23.06 -13.35
CA GLY A 377 1.44 -22.90 -13.07
C GLY A 377 2.30 -23.07 -14.33
N LEU A 378 2.02 -24.09 -15.14
CA LEU A 378 2.71 -24.32 -16.41
C LEU A 378 2.45 -23.20 -17.43
N CYS A 379 1.19 -22.76 -17.58
CA CYS A 379 0.86 -21.63 -18.46
C CYS A 379 1.59 -20.34 -18.04
N LEU A 380 1.69 -20.05 -16.74
CA LEU A 380 2.44 -18.90 -16.23
C LEU A 380 3.94 -19.03 -16.48
N ALA A 381 4.50 -20.22 -16.31
CA ALA A 381 5.90 -20.50 -16.61
C ALA A 381 6.21 -20.33 -18.11
N LEU A 382 5.31 -20.77 -19.00
CA LEU A 382 5.45 -20.54 -20.44
C LEU A 382 5.29 -19.04 -20.80
N ALA A 383 4.36 -18.34 -20.14
CA ALA A 383 4.15 -16.91 -20.33
C ALA A 383 5.35 -16.06 -19.90
N SER A 384 6.27 -16.59 -19.10
CA SER A 384 7.50 -15.89 -18.72
C SER A 384 8.44 -15.60 -19.90
N ILE A 385 8.20 -16.19 -21.08
CA ILE A 385 8.99 -15.93 -22.28
C ILE A 385 8.47 -14.68 -23.03
N LEU A 386 7.19 -14.31 -22.84
CA LEU A 386 6.55 -13.21 -23.55
C LEU A 386 7.24 -11.84 -23.37
N PRO A 387 7.74 -11.45 -22.19
CA PRO A 387 8.43 -10.17 -22.03
C PRO A 387 9.66 -10.03 -22.95
N PHE A 388 10.38 -11.14 -23.17
CA PHE A 388 11.53 -11.16 -24.07
C PHE A 388 11.10 -11.04 -25.54
N ILE A 389 10.03 -11.72 -25.96
CA ILE A 389 9.48 -11.61 -27.32
C ILE A 389 8.99 -10.17 -27.60
N TYR A 390 8.31 -9.55 -26.63
CA TYR A 390 7.85 -8.18 -26.78
C TYR A 390 9.04 -7.20 -26.95
N SER A 391 10.09 -7.39 -26.14
CA SER A 391 11.32 -6.60 -26.21
C SER A 391 11.98 -6.63 -27.60
N THR A 392 12.05 -7.78 -28.26
CA THR A 392 12.68 -7.88 -29.60
C THR A 392 11.86 -7.19 -30.67
N VAL A 393 10.54 -7.36 -30.66
CA VAL A 393 9.63 -6.78 -31.66
C VAL A 393 9.64 -5.25 -31.58
N THR A 394 9.57 -4.69 -30.37
CA THR A 394 9.56 -3.22 -30.21
C THR A 394 10.88 -2.59 -30.65
N SER A 395 12.03 -3.19 -30.33
CA SER A 395 13.32 -2.64 -30.74
C SER A 395 13.55 -2.70 -32.25
N GLY A 396 13.06 -3.73 -32.94
CA GLY A 396 13.12 -3.81 -34.41
C GLY A 396 12.36 -2.68 -35.11
N SER A 397 11.21 -2.27 -34.56
CA SER A 397 10.42 -1.14 -35.09
C SER A 397 11.13 0.21 -34.95
N SER A 398 11.84 0.42 -33.84
CA SER A 398 12.57 1.67 -33.57
C SER A 398 13.79 1.85 -34.49
N SER A 399 14.50 0.77 -34.84
CA SER A 399 15.59 0.83 -35.84
C SER A 399 15.08 1.22 -37.23
N GLN A 400 13.94 0.68 -37.65
CA GLN A 400 13.36 0.93 -38.97
C GLN A 400 12.87 2.37 -39.13
N GLN A 401 12.35 2.96 -38.05
CA GLN A 401 11.93 4.36 -38.02
C GLN A 401 13.13 5.31 -38.03
N ARG A 402 14.22 4.98 -37.34
CA ARG A 402 15.46 5.78 -37.31
C ARG A 402 16.17 5.83 -38.67
N ASP A 403 16.12 4.74 -39.43
CA ASP A 403 16.68 4.68 -40.78
C ASP A 403 15.85 5.47 -41.81
N ASN A 404 14.53 5.54 -41.64
CA ASN A 404 13.67 6.37 -42.49
C ASN A 404 13.92 7.88 -42.28
N TYR A 405 14.19 8.33 -41.05
CA TYR A 405 14.56 9.73 -40.78
C TYR A 405 15.95 10.12 -41.28
N ARG A 406 16.86 9.17 -41.50
CA ARG A 406 18.18 9.42 -42.09
C ARG A 406 18.18 9.43 -43.62
N ARG A 407 17.10 8.96 -44.25
CA ARG A 407 16.94 8.90 -45.72
C ARG A 407 16.10 10.05 -46.28
N LEU A 408 15.53 10.88 -45.41
CA LEU A 408 14.97 12.20 -45.72
C LEU A 408 16.02 13.26 -45.45
#